data_AF-A0AAV9SL65-F1
#
_entry.id   AF-A0AAV9SL65-F1
#
_cell.length_a   1.000
_cell.length_b   1.000
_cell.length_c   1.000
_cell.angle_alpha   90.00
_cell.angle_beta   90.00
_cell.angle_gamma   90.00
#
_symmetry.space_group_name_H-M   'P 1'
#
loop_
_entity.id
_entity.type
_entity.pdbx_description
1 polymer ?
#
loop_
_entity_poly.entity_id
_entity_poly.type
_entity_poly.pdbx_seq_one_letter_code
_entity_poly.pdbx_strand_id
1 'polypeptide(L)'
;MYERSNPDPSATNEIISSLSALINSRSDNLEIMELRRQRKKTYEVIQICQSVLPEHKHKLPDAIDVVHQFGAKRPGSTKPRGIIIQFTSRVLRDATWKAAKTSSYLRDNRLRFTEDLSKEDRERLNKLWPMIDKARKEGKPADFLGGRGFISRVEVFPPS
;
A
#
# COMPACT_ATOMS: atom_id res chain seq x y z
N MET A 1 57.78 30.50 -15.72
CA MET A 1 56.82 30.78 -14.63
C MET A 1 55.43 30.79 -15.26
N TYR A 2 54.55 29.83 -14.95
CA TYR A 2 53.16 29.90 -15.39
C TYR A 2 52.37 30.63 -14.30
N GLU A 3 51.93 31.85 -14.58
CA GLU A 3 50.97 32.57 -13.74
C GLU A 3 49.67 31.78 -13.70
N ARG A 4 49.26 31.36 -12.51
CA ARG A 4 47.90 30.87 -12.29
C ARG A 4 46.98 32.07 -12.35
N SER A 5 46.33 32.28 -13.50
CA SER A 5 45.22 33.22 -13.63
C SER A 5 44.14 32.83 -12.62
N ASN A 6 43.92 33.65 -11.59
CA ASN A 6 42.80 33.46 -10.69
C ASN A 6 41.50 33.65 -11.49
N PRO A 7 40.56 32.69 -11.43
CA PRO A 7 39.31 32.79 -12.19
C PRO A 7 38.52 34.02 -11.73
N ASP A 8 37.93 34.73 -12.70
CA ASP A 8 37.10 35.91 -12.45
C ASP A 8 35.94 35.56 -11.50
N PRO A 9 35.86 36.20 -10.32
CA PRO A 9 34.83 35.91 -9.32
C PRO A 9 33.41 36.10 -9.88
N SER A 10 33.20 36.99 -10.86
CA SER A 10 31.90 37.20 -11.50
C SER A 10 31.47 35.98 -12.30
N ALA A 11 32.36 35.46 -13.15
CA ALA A 11 32.11 34.26 -13.95
C ALA A 11 31.87 33.03 -13.06
N THR A 12 32.59 32.90 -11.94
CA THR A 12 32.33 31.80 -10.99
C THR A 12 30.95 31.90 -10.32
N ASN A 13 30.49 33.12 -9.99
CA ASN A 13 29.18 33.33 -9.39
C ASN A 13 28.03 33.04 -10.36
N GLU A 14 28.19 33.41 -11.64
CA GLU A 14 27.21 33.09 -12.69
C GLU A 14 27.08 31.59 -12.93
N ILE A 15 28.21 30.87 -12.92
CA ILE A 15 28.23 29.40 -13.05
C ILE A 15 27.54 28.76 -11.85
N ILE A 16 27.85 29.19 -10.61
CA ILE A 16 27.21 28.67 -9.40
C ILE A 16 25.70 28.90 -9.44
N SER A 17 25.26 30.12 -9.78
CA SER A 17 23.83 30.47 -9.89
C SER A 17 23.11 29.60 -10.93
N SER A 18 23.72 29.41 -12.09
CA SER A 18 23.17 28.58 -13.17
C SER A 18 23.07 27.11 -12.78
N LEU A 19 24.08 26.57 -12.09
CA LEU A 19 24.07 25.20 -11.59
C LEU A 19 23.01 25.01 -10.49
N SER A 20 22.89 25.96 -9.56
CA SER A 20 21.83 25.94 -8.54
C SER A 20 20.43 25.97 -9.15
N ALA A 21 20.20 26.82 -10.15
CA ALA A 21 18.92 26.88 -10.86
C ALA A 21 18.61 25.54 -11.58
N LEU A 22 19.60 24.92 -12.21
CA LEU A 22 19.44 23.62 -12.87
C LEU A 22 19.17 22.49 -11.87
N ILE A 23 19.85 22.48 -10.73
CA ILE A 23 19.63 21.50 -9.66
C ILE A 23 18.21 21.64 -9.10
N ASN A 24 17.77 22.87 -8.81
CA ASN A 24 16.42 23.15 -8.33
C ASN A 24 15.36 22.72 -9.35
N SER A 25 15.52 23.08 -10.62
CA SER A 25 14.60 22.66 -11.69
C SER A 25 14.53 21.13 -11.84
N ARG A 26 15.66 20.41 -11.70
CA ARG A 26 15.66 18.94 -11.70
C ARG A 26 14.93 18.39 -10.47
N SER A 27 15.09 19.01 -9.31
CA SER A 27 14.37 18.65 -8.07
C SER A 27 12.86 18.80 -8.26
N ASP A 28 12.40 19.95 -8.76
CA ASP A 28 10.98 20.23 -9.01
C ASP A 28 10.37 19.24 -10.02
N ASN A 29 11.11 18.91 -11.07
CA ASN A 29 10.67 17.92 -12.05
C ASN A 29 10.55 16.51 -11.46
N LEU A 30 11.47 16.12 -10.58
CA LEU A 30 11.39 14.84 -9.87
C LEU A 30 10.17 14.80 -8.94
N GLU A 31 9.90 15.90 -8.23
CA GLU A 31 8.72 16.03 -7.36
C GLU A 31 7.41 15.94 -8.16
N ILE A 32 7.28 16.67 -9.27
CA ILE A 32 6.11 16.60 -10.16
C ILE A 32 5.91 15.18 -10.71
N MET A 33 6.98 14.52 -11.13
CA MET A 33 6.90 13.14 -11.63
C MET A 33 6.43 12.18 -10.55
N GLU A 34 6.91 12.32 -9.31
CA GLU A 34 6.49 11.47 -8.21
C GLU A 34 5.03 11.74 -7.83
N LEU A 35 4.60 13.00 -7.76
CA LEU A 35 3.20 13.38 -7.55
C LEU A 35 2.28 12.77 -8.63
N ARG A 36 2.68 12.82 -9.90
CA ARG A 36 1.92 12.20 -11.00
C ARG A 36 1.82 10.69 -10.86
N ARG A 37 2.92 10.01 -10.52
CA ARG A 37 2.92 8.56 -10.27
C ARG A 37 2.02 8.20 -9.10
N GLN A 38 2.08 8.98 -8.04
CA GLN A 38 1.29 8.78 -6.84
C GLN A 38 -0.21 8.95 -7.11
N ARG A 39 -0.60 10.02 -7.82
CA ARG A 39 -2.00 10.23 -8.26
C ARG A 39 -2.53 9.10 -9.14
N LYS A 40 -1.71 8.60 -10.08
CA LYS A 40 -2.09 7.46 -10.93
C LYS A 40 -2.40 6.21 -10.10
N LYS A 41 -1.55 5.90 -9.12
CA LYS A 41 -1.77 4.76 -8.21
C LYS A 41 -3.05 4.92 -7.40
N THR A 42 -3.29 6.11 -6.83
CA THR A 42 -4.52 6.39 -6.08
C THR A 42 -5.76 6.16 -6.95
N TYR A 43 -5.74 6.64 -8.20
CA TYR A 43 -6.85 6.42 -9.13
C TYR A 43 -7.08 4.93 -9.43
N GLU A 44 -6.02 4.17 -9.73
CA GLU A 44 -6.12 2.72 -9.97
C GLU A 44 -6.69 1.97 -8.76
N VAL A 45 -6.24 2.31 -7.55
CA VAL A 45 -6.75 1.71 -6.30
C VAL A 45 -8.23 2.01 -6.11
N ILE A 46 -8.66 3.25 -6.35
CA ILE A 46 -10.08 3.62 -6.28
C ILE A 46 -10.88 2.78 -7.27
N GLN A 47 -10.43 2.62 -8.52
CA GLN A 47 -11.12 1.79 -9.53
C GLN A 47 -11.22 0.32 -9.11
N ILE A 48 -10.16 -0.24 -8.52
CA ILE A 48 -10.17 -1.60 -7.98
C ILE A 48 -11.20 -1.71 -6.86
N CYS A 49 -11.21 -0.79 -5.89
CA CYS A 49 -12.18 -0.78 -4.80
C CYS A 49 -13.61 -0.63 -5.33
N GLN A 50 -13.84 0.21 -6.34
CA GLN A 50 -15.16 0.39 -6.98
C GLN A 50 -15.63 -0.87 -7.70
N SER A 51 -14.70 -1.62 -8.30
CA SER A 51 -15.00 -2.91 -8.93
C SER A 51 -15.31 -4.00 -7.90
N VAL A 52 -14.68 -3.94 -6.71
CA VAL A 52 -14.92 -4.86 -5.60
C VAL A 52 -16.24 -4.56 -4.89
N LEU A 53 -16.58 -3.28 -4.70
CA LEU A 53 -17.78 -2.83 -3.98
C LEU A 53 -18.60 -1.85 -4.85
N PRO A 54 -19.25 -2.35 -5.92
CA PRO A 54 -19.94 -1.49 -6.89
C PRO A 54 -21.12 -0.72 -6.28
N GLU A 55 -21.80 -1.29 -5.28
CA GLU A 55 -22.94 -0.68 -4.57
C GLU A 55 -22.59 0.66 -3.90
N HIS A 56 -21.31 0.84 -3.53
CA HIS A 56 -20.83 2.06 -2.87
C HIS A 56 -19.76 2.79 -3.70
N LYS A 57 -19.70 2.52 -5.02
CA LYS A 57 -18.64 3.06 -5.89
C LYS A 57 -18.46 4.58 -5.80
N HIS A 58 -19.55 5.32 -5.65
CA HIS A 58 -19.54 6.79 -5.60
C HIS A 58 -18.95 7.35 -4.29
N LYS A 59 -18.93 6.57 -3.20
CA LYS A 59 -18.41 7.00 -1.89
C LYS A 59 -16.93 6.67 -1.71
N LEU A 60 -16.40 5.73 -2.50
CA LEU A 60 -15.03 5.24 -2.36
C LEU A 60 -13.94 6.28 -2.65
N PRO A 61 -14.09 7.19 -3.63
CA PRO A 61 -13.09 8.25 -3.86
C PRO A 61 -12.86 9.13 -2.63
N ASP A 62 -13.92 9.48 -1.89
CA ASP A 62 -13.84 10.33 -0.70
C ASP A 62 -13.44 9.54 0.56
N ALA A 63 -13.64 8.23 0.55
CA ALA A 63 -13.36 7.36 1.69
C ALA A 63 -11.92 6.83 1.71
N ILE A 64 -11.19 6.90 0.60
CA ILE A 64 -9.79 6.48 0.48
C ILE A 64 -8.91 7.72 0.64
N ASP A 65 -8.25 7.80 1.79
CA ASP A 65 -7.43 8.96 2.17
C ASP A 65 -6.03 8.85 1.55
N VAL A 66 -5.35 7.76 1.91
CA VAL A 66 -3.94 7.57 1.64
C VAL A 66 -3.73 6.23 0.94
N VAL A 67 -2.95 6.27 -0.13
CA VAL A 67 -2.52 5.09 -0.89
C VAL A 67 -1.02 5.10 -0.92
N HIS A 68 -0.35 4.18 -0.23
CA HIS A 68 1.11 4.15 -0.21
C HIS A 68 1.64 2.83 -0.75
N GLN A 69 2.69 2.93 -1.58
CA GLN A 69 3.38 1.75 -2.03
C GLN A 69 4.33 1.27 -0.93
N PHE A 70 4.07 0.07 -0.41
CA PHE A 70 4.77 -0.48 0.73
C PHE A 70 6.01 -1.29 0.34
N GLY A 71 7.11 -1.06 1.06
CA GLY A 71 8.36 -1.83 0.97
C GLY A 71 9.38 -1.31 -0.06
N ALA A 72 10.64 -1.70 0.15
CA ALA A 72 11.71 -1.46 -0.82
C ALA A 72 11.60 -2.42 -2.01
N LYS A 73 11.96 -1.96 -3.20
CA LYS A 73 12.09 -2.82 -4.37
C LYS A 73 13.26 -3.79 -4.12
N ARG A 74 12.97 -5.08 -3.96
CA ARG A 74 14.03 -6.09 -3.80
C ARG A 74 14.81 -6.23 -5.12
N PRO A 75 16.16 -6.19 -5.11
CA PRO A 75 16.95 -6.43 -6.30
C PRO A 75 16.56 -7.76 -6.96
N GLY A 76 16.35 -7.77 -8.28
CA GLY A 76 15.98 -8.96 -9.04
C GLY A 76 14.53 -9.45 -8.88
N SER A 77 13.71 -8.82 -8.03
CA SER A 77 12.30 -9.20 -7.89
C SER A 77 11.43 -8.57 -8.97
N THR A 78 10.73 -9.42 -9.73
CA THR A 78 9.66 -9.00 -10.66
C THR A 78 8.31 -8.81 -9.96
N LYS A 79 8.17 -9.23 -8.70
CA LYS A 79 6.92 -9.07 -7.96
C LYS A 79 6.61 -7.58 -7.70
N PRO A 80 5.38 -7.12 -8.02
CA PRO A 80 4.95 -5.77 -7.69
C PRO A 80 4.94 -5.59 -6.17
N ARG A 81 5.26 -4.38 -5.72
CA ARG A 81 5.19 -4.01 -4.29
C ARG A 81 3.74 -3.96 -3.83
N GLY A 82 3.51 -4.30 -2.57
CA GLY A 82 2.21 -4.14 -1.93
C GLY A 82 1.79 -2.67 -1.89
N ILE A 83 0.49 -2.44 -1.77
CA ILE A 83 -0.09 -1.11 -1.58
C ILE A 83 -0.85 -1.14 -0.27
N ILE A 84 -0.57 -0.19 0.61
CA ILE A 84 -1.35 0.09 1.81
C ILE A 84 -2.41 1.13 1.45
N ILE A 85 -3.66 0.85 1.82
CA ILE A 85 -4.81 1.71 1.57
C ILE A 85 -5.37 2.11 2.93
N GLN A 86 -5.33 3.39 3.23
CA GLN A 86 -5.97 3.96 4.42
C GLN A 86 -7.34 4.49 4.06
N PHE A 87 -8.35 4.02 4.80
CA PHE A 87 -9.71 4.51 4.69
C PHE A 87 -9.99 5.53 5.80
N THR A 88 -10.67 6.63 5.47
CA THR A 88 -11.28 7.53 6.46
C THR A 88 -12.51 6.90 7.11
N SER A 89 -13.26 6.10 6.33
CA SER A 89 -14.49 5.42 6.79
C SER A 89 -14.25 3.94 7.08
N ARG A 90 -14.34 3.56 8.36
CA ARG A 90 -14.27 2.16 8.79
C ARG A 90 -15.38 1.31 8.18
N VAL A 91 -16.59 1.85 8.05
CA VAL A 91 -17.74 1.14 7.46
C VAL A 91 -17.45 0.75 6.01
N LEU A 92 -16.91 1.67 5.21
CA LEU A 92 -16.58 1.40 3.82
C LEU A 92 -15.38 0.46 3.69
N ARG A 93 -14.37 0.59 4.56
CA ARG A 93 -13.27 -0.37 4.64
C ARG A 93 -13.78 -1.79 4.89
N ASP A 94 -14.62 -1.97 5.91
CA ASP A 94 -15.11 -3.29 6.31
C ASP A 94 -16.05 -3.89 5.27
N ALA A 95 -16.90 -3.08 4.64
CA ALA A 95 -17.73 -3.49 3.51
C ALA A 95 -16.87 -3.93 2.32
N THR A 96 -15.84 -3.15 1.98
CA THR A 96 -14.90 -3.48 0.90
C THR A 96 -14.14 -4.76 1.21
N TRP A 97 -13.66 -4.93 2.45
CA TRP A 97 -12.97 -6.14 2.91
C TRP A 97 -13.86 -7.38 2.82
N LYS A 98 -15.13 -7.27 3.24
CA LYS A 98 -16.12 -8.34 3.14
C LYS A 98 -16.37 -8.73 1.69
N ALA A 99 -16.57 -7.75 0.80
CA ALA A 99 -16.78 -7.98 -0.63
C ALA A 99 -15.54 -8.58 -1.31
N ALA A 100 -14.33 -8.17 -0.89
CA ALA A 100 -13.08 -8.69 -1.43
C ALA A 100 -12.90 -10.20 -1.23
N LYS A 101 -13.40 -10.77 -0.12
CA LYS A 101 -13.28 -12.21 0.20
C LYS A 101 -13.89 -13.11 -0.88
N THR A 102 -14.91 -12.64 -1.61
CA THR A 102 -15.62 -13.40 -2.66
C THR A 102 -15.57 -12.73 -4.03
N SER A 103 -14.71 -11.73 -4.22
CA SER A 103 -14.64 -10.95 -5.46
C SER A 103 -14.02 -11.77 -6.61
N SER A 104 -14.81 -12.03 -7.65
CA SER A 104 -14.31 -12.59 -8.92
C SER A 104 -13.30 -11.65 -9.58
N TYR A 105 -13.56 -10.34 -9.58
CA TYR A 105 -12.69 -9.32 -10.14
C TYR A 105 -11.25 -9.43 -9.60
N LEU A 106 -11.06 -9.53 -8.28
CA LEU A 106 -9.73 -9.66 -7.69
C LEU A 106 -9.05 -10.95 -8.14
N ARG A 107 -9.77 -12.08 -8.12
CA ARG A 107 -9.25 -13.38 -8.55
C ARG A 107 -8.79 -13.34 -10.01
N ASP A 108 -9.63 -12.85 -10.90
CA ASP A 108 -9.39 -12.85 -12.35
C ASP A 108 -8.23 -11.91 -12.72
N ASN A 109 -8.02 -10.85 -11.94
CA ASN A 109 -6.89 -9.92 -12.07
C ASN A 109 -5.66 -10.30 -11.21
N ARG A 110 -5.68 -11.46 -10.54
CA ARG A 110 -4.59 -11.94 -9.65
C ARG A 110 -4.22 -10.95 -8.53
N LEU A 111 -5.21 -10.20 -8.06
CA LEU A 111 -5.12 -9.28 -6.92
C LEU A 111 -5.67 -9.96 -5.66
N ARG A 112 -5.23 -9.48 -4.50
CA ARG A 112 -5.78 -9.88 -3.21
C ARG A 112 -5.65 -8.74 -2.22
N PHE A 113 -6.64 -8.62 -1.35
CA PHE A 113 -6.51 -7.77 -0.16
C PHE A 113 -6.01 -8.62 0.99
N THR A 114 -5.12 -8.05 1.80
CA THR A 114 -4.64 -8.64 3.04
C THR A 114 -4.65 -7.55 4.10
N GLU A 115 -4.95 -7.92 5.34
CA GLU A 115 -4.76 -7.00 6.46
C GLU A 115 -3.27 -6.71 6.65
N ASP A 116 -2.95 -5.47 6.98
CA ASP A 116 -1.61 -5.09 7.38
C ASP A 116 -1.42 -5.44 8.86
N LEU A 117 -0.90 -6.64 9.10
CA LEU A 117 -0.71 -7.19 10.44
C LEU A 117 0.71 -6.94 10.93
N SER A 118 0.85 -6.68 12.23
CA SER A 118 2.15 -6.65 12.91
C SER A 118 2.84 -8.01 12.86
N LYS A 119 4.11 -8.06 13.24
CA LYS A 119 4.85 -9.33 13.31
C LYS A 119 4.21 -10.26 14.35
N GLU A 120 3.84 -9.68 15.48
CA GLU A 120 3.23 -10.36 16.63
C GLU A 120 1.86 -10.94 16.24
N ASP A 121 1.05 -10.19 15.48
CA ASP A 121 -0.23 -10.66 14.97
C ASP A 121 -0.04 -11.83 14.00
N ARG A 122 0.94 -11.75 13.08
CA ARG A 122 1.23 -12.85 12.15
C ARG A 122 1.66 -14.12 12.88
N GLU A 123 2.51 -13.98 13.90
CA GLU A 123 2.93 -15.11 14.73
C GLU A 123 1.74 -15.72 15.48
N ARG A 124 0.84 -14.89 16.02
CA ARG A 124 -0.39 -15.36 16.65
C ARG A 124 -1.30 -16.09 15.65
N LEU A 125 -1.46 -15.56 14.44
CA LEU A 125 -2.23 -16.22 13.38
C LEU A 125 -1.66 -17.59 13.02
N ASN A 126 -0.34 -17.73 12.93
CA ASN A 126 0.30 -19.03 12.66
C ASN A 126 -0.02 -20.07 13.74
N LYS A 127 -0.08 -19.65 15.01
CA LYS A 127 -0.47 -20.53 16.13
C LYS A 127 -1.95 -20.89 16.11
N LEU A 128 -2.82 -19.95 15.70
CA LEU A 128 -4.26 -20.16 15.59
C LEU A 128 -4.68 -20.95 14.34
N TRP A 129 -3.86 -20.94 13.29
CA TRP A 129 -4.17 -21.54 12.00
C TRP A 129 -4.65 -22.99 12.08
N PRO A 130 -3.97 -23.91 12.82
CA PRO A 130 -4.42 -25.30 12.93
C PRO A 130 -5.85 -25.44 13.46
N MET A 131 -6.24 -24.61 14.44
CA MET A 131 -7.60 -24.64 15.02
C MET A 131 -8.64 -24.12 14.03
N ILE A 132 -8.34 -23.03 13.35
CA ILE A 132 -9.23 -22.42 12.34
C ILE A 132 -9.39 -23.35 11.13
N ASP A 133 -8.30 -23.92 10.63
CA ASP A 133 -8.32 -24.87 9.51
C ASP A 133 -9.14 -26.12 9.85
N LYS A 134 -8.94 -26.68 11.05
CA LYS A 134 -9.76 -27.80 11.55
C LYS A 134 -11.25 -27.44 11.58
N ALA A 135 -11.61 -26.29 12.15
CA ALA A 135 -13.01 -25.86 12.22
C ALA A 135 -13.63 -25.66 10.82
N ARG A 136 -12.88 -25.09 9.88
CA ARG A 136 -13.32 -24.94 8.48
C ARG A 136 -13.55 -26.29 7.80
N LYS A 137 -12.65 -27.26 8.00
CA LYS A 137 -12.80 -28.63 7.48
C LYS A 137 -14.02 -29.34 8.07
N GLU A 138 -14.38 -29.04 9.31
CA GLU A 138 -15.59 -29.50 9.98
C GLU A 138 -16.86 -28.73 9.55
N GLY A 139 -16.77 -27.79 8.60
CA GLY A 139 -17.89 -26.98 8.11
C GLY A 139 -18.34 -25.87 9.06
N LYS A 140 -17.57 -25.57 10.12
CA LYS A 140 -17.89 -24.50 11.06
C LYS A 140 -17.46 -23.14 10.48
N PRO A 141 -18.24 -22.06 10.68
CA PRO A 141 -17.82 -20.72 10.30
C PRO A 141 -16.62 -20.31 11.15
N ALA A 142 -15.47 -20.12 10.52
CA ALA A 142 -14.25 -19.71 11.20
C ALA A 142 -13.43 -18.73 10.37
N ASP A 143 -13.05 -17.61 10.98
CA ASP A 143 -12.30 -16.53 10.34
C ASP A 143 -11.32 -15.83 11.28
N PHE A 144 -10.55 -14.92 10.69
CA PHE A 144 -9.63 -14.06 11.41
C PHE A 144 -10.09 -12.61 11.29
N LEU A 145 -9.83 -11.84 12.35
CA LEU A 145 -9.98 -10.39 12.40
C LEU A 145 -8.79 -9.80 13.15
N GLY A 146 -7.87 -9.14 12.43
CA GLY A 146 -6.57 -8.79 12.98
C GLY A 146 -5.74 -10.03 13.33
N GLY A 147 -4.99 -9.97 14.42
CA GLY A 147 -4.30 -11.13 15.00
C GLY A 147 -5.21 -12.14 15.72
N ARG A 148 -6.54 -11.98 15.70
CA ARG A 148 -7.48 -12.82 16.47
C ARG A 148 -8.21 -13.82 15.59
N GLY A 149 -8.53 -14.98 16.14
CA GLY A 149 -9.28 -16.05 15.47
C GLY A 149 -10.66 -16.25 16.10
N PHE A 150 -11.65 -16.55 15.27
CA PHE A 150 -13.03 -16.79 15.69
C PHE A 150 -13.57 -18.09 15.11
N ILE A 151 -14.31 -18.85 15.91
CA ILE A 151 -15.07 -20.03 15.49
C ILE A 151 -16.50 -19.85 15.99
N SER A 152 -17.49 -19.92 15.10
CA SER A 152 -18.90 -19.71 15.46
C SER A 152 -19.14 -18.41 16.24
N ARG A 153 -18.43 -17.34 15.86
CA ARG A 153 -18.41 -16.00 16.48
C ARG A 153 -17.82 -15.92 17.90
N VAL A 154 -17.24 -17.01 18.40
CA VAL A 154 -16.50 -17.02 19.68
C VAL A 154 -15.02 -16.89 19.40
N GLU A 155 -14.35 -15.97 20.11
CA GLU A 155 -12.90 -15.80 20.01
C GLU A 155 -12.19 -17.03 20.56
N VAL A 156 -11.15 -17.48 19.85
CA VAL A 156 -10.30 -18.60 20.26
C VAL A 156 -8.87 -18.14 20.48
N PHE A 157 -8.21 -18.77 21.45
CA PHE A 157 -6.87 -18.42 21.86
C PHE A 157 -5.88 -19.51 21.46
N PRO A 158 -4.63 -19.15 21.09
CA PRO A 158 -3.61 -20.14 20.81
C PRO A 158 -3.33 -20.97 22.07
N PRO A 159 -2.95 -22.25 21.92
CA PRO A 159 -2.52 -23.07 23.05
C PRO A 159 -1.30 -22.42 23.73
N SER A 160 -1.31 -22.50 25.07
CA SER A 160 -0.25 -22.01 25.96
C SER A 160 1.11 -22.64 25.66
#